data_AF-A0A2D6X0K1-F1
#
_entry.id   AF-A0A2D6X0K1-F1
#
_cell.length_a   1.000
_cell.length_b   1.000
_cell.length_c   1.000
_cell.angle_alpha   90.00
_cell.angle_beta   90.00
_cell.angle_gamma   90.00
#
_symmetry.space_group_name_H-M   'P 1'
#
loop_
_entity.id
_entity.type
_entity.pdbx_description
1 polymer ?
#
loop_
_entity_poly.entity_id
_entity_poly.type
_entity_poly.pdbx_seq_one_letter_code
_entity_poly.pdbx_strand_id
1 'polypeptide(L)'
;MLVKLTEVCHNSTLTTKANYVLREVFVNPEHVVMIREEKRMKQLNEQGLLADGLKLEHRFSKLTINRGHTGTEIVVVGAPEIIETDLKTTQQQLLRG
;
A
#
# COMPACT_ATOMS: atom_id res chain seq x y z
N MET A 1 -8.15 13.11 -8.49
CA MET A 1 -6.66 13.14 -8.46
C MET A 1 -6.18 11.82 -7.84
N LEU A 2 -5.14 11.20 -8.39
CA LEU A 2 -4.61 9.93 -7.86
C LEU A 2 -3.49 10.18 -6.86
N VAL A 3 -3.40 9.34 -5.83
CA VAL A 3 -2.33 9.37 -4.83
C VAL A 3 -1.31 8.29 -5.17
N LYS A 4 -0.04 8.68 -5.26
CA LYS A 4 1.09 7.78 -5.52
C LYS A 4 1.51 7.10 -4.22
N LEU A 5 1.51 5.78 -4.20
CA LEU A 5 1.90 4.93 -3.08
C LEU A 5 2.92 3.88 -3.54
N THR A 6 3.63 3.27 -2.59
CA THR A 6 4.54 2.15 -2.86
C THR A 6 3.88 0.85 -2.44
N GLU A 7 3.58 -0.02 -3.38
CA GLU A 7 2.95 -1.33 -3.15
C GLU A 7 4.01 -2.42 -2.95
N VAL A 8 3.77 -3.30 -1.97
CA VAL A 8 4.49 -4.56 -1.79
C VAL A 8 3.68 -5.66 -2.48
N CYS A 9 4.18 -6.14 -3.63
CA CYS A 9 3.52 -7.17 -4.42
C CYS A 9 4.26 -8.51 -4.31
N HIS A 10 3.53 -9.62 -4.30
CA HIS A 10 4.11 -10.95 -4.36
C HIS A 10 4.43 -11.31 -5.82
N ASN A 11 5.68 -11.64 -6.10
CA ASN A 11 6.11 -12.04 -7.44
C ASN A 11 5.81 -13.53 -7.65
N SER A 12 4.60 -13.84 -8.11
CA SER A 12 4.18 -15.24 -8.35
C SER A 12 4.75 -15.85 -9.64
N THR A 13 5.53 -15.10 -10.41
CA THR A 13 5.93 -15.47 -11.78
C THR A 13 7.38 -15.93 -11.93
N LEU A 14 8.23 -15.79 -10.91
CA LEU A 14 9.68 -16.06 -11.02
C LEU A 14 10.17 -16.98 -9.89
N THR A 15 10.89 -18.04 -10.27
CA THR A 15 11.49 -19.07 -9.40
C THR A 15 12.72 -18.57 -8.61
N THR A 16 12.92 -17.27 -8.51
CA THR A 16 14.05 -16.63 -7.83
C THR A 16 13.67 -16.22 -6.41
N LYS A 17 14.59 -16.42 -5.45
CA LYS A 17 14.45 -16.25 -3.99
C LYS A 17 13.76 -14.96 -3.46
N ALA A 18 13.55 -13.93 -4.27
CA ALA A 18 12.86 -12.71 -3.88
C ALA A 18 11.34 -12.83 -4.14
N ASN A 19 10.61 -13.29 -3.12
CA ASN A 19 9.15 -13.48 -3.21
C ASN A 19 8.37 -12.16 -3.32
N TYR A 20 8.96 -11.04 -2.93
CA TYR A 20 8.29 -9.74 -2.88
C TYR A 20 9.04 -8.68 -3.70
N VAL A 21 8.29 -7.84 -4.39
CA VAL A 21 8.80 -6.70 -5.18
C VAL A 21 8.08 -5.43 -4.77
N LEU A 22 8.80 -4.30 -4.83
CA LEU A 22 8.22 -2.97 -4.66
C LEU A 22 7.86 -2.39 -6.02
N ARG A 23 6.67 -1.82 -6.13
CA ARG A 23 6.27 -1.06 -7.32
C ARG A 23 5.48 0.18 -6.93
N GLU A 24 5.50 1.18 -7.80
CA GLU A 24 4.70 2.38 -7.63
C GLU A 24 3.26 2.11 -8.10
N VAL A 25 2.29 2.54 -7.31
CA VAL A 25 0.86 2.44 -7.63
C VAL A 25 0.17 3.78 -7.43
N PHE A 26 -0.81 4.07 -8.26
CA PHE A 26 -1.63 5.27 -8.17
C PHE A 26 -3.05 4.87 -7.77
N VAL A 27 -3.50 5.31 -6.59
CA VAL A 27 -4.78 4.93 -6.00
C VAL A 27 -5.75 6.10 -6.07
N ASN A 28 -7.01 5.85 -6.45
CA ASN A 28 -8.08 6.85 -6.32
C ASN A 28 -8.58 6.84 -4.86
N PRO A 29 -8.39 7.93 -4.09
CA PRO A 29 -8.86 8.01 -2.71
C PRO A 29 -10.37 7.80 -2.54
N GLU A 30 -11.17 8.17 -3.54
CA GLU A 30 -12.64 8.05 -3.48
C GLU A 30 -13.12 6.59 -3.42
N HIS A 31 -12.28 5.65 -3.84
CA HIS A 31 -12.61 4.23 -3.91
C HIS A 31 -11.94 3.41 -2.80
N VAL A 32 -11.16 4.04 -1.92
CA VAL A 32 -10.57 3.37 -0.75
C VAL A 32 -11.63 3.30 0.35
N VAL A 33 -12.07 2.09 0.68
CA VAL A 33 -13.14 1.86 1.67
C VAL A 33 -12.61 1.43 3.03
N MET A 34 -11.39 0.90 3.09
CA MET A 34 -10.77 0.47 4.35
C MET A 34 -9.25 0.59 4.28
N ILE A 35 -8.67 1.03 5.40
CA ILE A 35 -7.23 1.03 5.66
C ILE A 35 -7.03 0.22 6.95
N ARG A 36 -6.18 -0.80 6.91
CA ARG A 36 -5.82 -1.57 8.11
C ARG A 36 -4.31 -1.82 8.15
N GLU A 37 -3.76 -1.96 9.35
CA GLU A 37 -2.35 -2.34 9.49
C GLU A 37 -2.13 -3.79 9.02
N GLU A 38 -1.04 -4.01 8.27
CA GLU A 38 -0.63 -5.33 7.80
C GLU A 38 0.62 -5.81 8.55
N LYS A 39 0.40 -6.42 9.72
CA LYS A 39 1.46 -6.88 10.62
C LYS A 39 2.29 -8.03 10.04
N ARG A 40 1.72 -8.84 9.14
CA ARG A 40 2.45 -9.95 8.52
C ARG A 40 3.60 -9.44 7.65
N MET A 41 3.39 -8.35 6.91
CA MET A 41 4.46 -7.72 6.12
C MET A 41 5.56 -7.19 7.02
N LYS A 42 5.22 -6.59 8.18
CA LYS A 42 6.22 -6.14 9.15
C LYS A 42 7.11 -7.30 9.62
N GLN A 43 6.52 -8.43 9.99
CA GLN A 43 7.27 -9.62 10.40
C GLN A 43 8.17 -10.16 9.29
N LEU A 44 7.70 -10.17 8.04
CA LEU A 44 8.52 -10.59 6.89
C LEU A 44 9.67 -9.62 6.61
N ASN A 45 9.45 -8.32 6.81
CA ASN A 45 10.49 -7.30 6.72
C ASN A 45 11.58 -7.53 7.78
N GLU A 46 11.17 -7.78 9.02
CA GLU A 46 12.06 -8.09 10.15
C GLU A 46 12.89 -9.35 9.92
N GLN A 47 12.36 -10.31 9.16
CA GLN A 47 13.03 -11.54 8.75
C GLN A 47 13.92 -11.37 7.50
N GLY A 48 13.97 -10.17 6.89
CA GLY A 48 14.73 -9.92 5.66
C GLY A 48 14.18 -10.63 4.42
N LEU A 49 12.88 -10.99 4.43
CA LEU A 49 12.22 -11.70 3.34
C LEU A 49 11.46 -10.77 2.37
N LEU A 50 11.42 -9.47 2.65
CA LEU A 50 10.92 -8.46 1.72
C LEU A 50 12.01 -7.94 0.78
N ALA A 51 11.60 -7.16 -0.22
CA ALA A 51 12.50 -6.56 -1.20
C ALA A 51 13.57 -5.66 -0.54
N ASP A 52 14.73 -5.59 -1.18
CA ASP A 52 15.84 -4.73 -0.78
C ASP A 52 15.41 -3.24 -0.78
N GLY A 53 15.92 -2.48 0.18
CA GLY A 53 15.66 -1.03 0.31
C GLY A 53 14.58 -0.66 1.34
N LEU A 54 13.95 -1.63 2.00
CA LEU A 54 13.05 -1.37 3.13
C LEU A 54 13.84 -1.30 4.45
N LYS A 55 13.63 -0.22 5.20
CA LYS A 55 14.01 -0.16 6.62
C LYS A 55 13.11 -1.07 7.45
N LEU A 56 13.68 -1.72 8.47
CA LEU A 56 12.96 -2.60 9.41
C LEU A 56 11.80 -1.89 10.13
N GLU A 57 11.94 -0.57 10.34
CA GLU A 57 10.97 0.28 11.01
C GLU A 57 9.74 0.62 10.15
N HIS A 58 9.75 0.26 8.86
CA HIS A 58 8.59 0.51 8.00
C HIS A 58 7.37 -0.25 8.49
N ARG A 59 6.26 0.48 8.56
CA ARG A 59 4.93 -0.08 8.73
C ARG A 59 4.28 -0.29 7.39
N PHE A 60 3.31 -1.19 7.36
CA PHE A 60 2.59 -1.56 6.14
C PHE A 60 1.10 -1.45 6.40
N SER A 61 0.38 -1.00 5.37
CA SER A 61 -1.06 -0.85 5.41
C SER A 61 -1.68 -1.63 4.27
N LYS A 62 -2.76 -2.36 4.56
CA LYS A 62 -3.59 -2.98 3.54
C LYS A 62 -4.76 -2.06 3.23
N LEU A 63 -4.89 -1.73 1.96
CA LEU A 63 -5.97 -0.92 1.41
C LEU A 63 -6.97 -1.84 0.73
N THR A 64 -8.25 -1.65 1.07
CA THR A 64 -9.35 -2.26 0.33
C THR A 64 -9.94 -1.21 -0.59
N ILE A 65 -9.85 -1.48 -1.89
CA ILE A 65 -10.32 -0.60 -2.95
C ILE A 65 -11.57 -1.23 -3.55
N ASN A 66 -12.67 -0.47 -3.57
CA ASN A 66 -13.90 -0.91 -4.21
C ASN A 66 -13.80 -0.68 -5.73
N ARG A 67 -13.97 -1.74 -6.52
CA ARG A 67 -14.04 -1.70 -7.99
C ARG A 67 -15.40 -2.19 -8.49
N GLY A 68 -16.48 -1.71 -7.87
CA GLY A 68 -17.86 -2.07 -8.23
C GLY A 68 -18.30 -3.36 -7.54
N HIS A 69 -18.29 -4.50 -8.25
CA HIS A 69 -18.77 -5.78 -7.72
C HIS A 69 -17.69 -6.61 -7.00
N THR A 70 -16.41 -6.25 -7.13
CA THR A 70 -15.31 -6.93 -6.45
C THR A 70 -14.40 -5.92 -5.76
N GLY A 71 -14.05 -6.20 -4.50
CA GLY A 71 -13.01 -5.48 -3.78
C GLY A 71 -11.63 -5.99 -4.21
N THR A 72 -10.68 -5.09 -4.40
CA THR A 72 -9.26 -5.43 -4.55
C THR A 72 -8.52 -5.02 -3.29
N GLU A 73 -7.70 -5.91 -2.75
CA GLU A 73 -6.81 -5.57 -1.64
C GLU A 73 -5.38 -5.41 -2.13
N ILE A 74 -4.73 -4.32 -1.73
CA ILE A 74 -3.29 -4.11 -1.96
C ILE A 74 -2.59 -3.81 -0.64
N VAL A 75 -1.29 -4.10 -0.57
CA VAL A 75 -0.47 -3.75 0.60
C VAL A 75 0.52 -2.68 0.21
N VAL A 76 0.53 -1.58 0.95
CA VAL A 76 1.40 -0.43 0.70
C VAL A 76 2.33 -0.18 1.88
N VAL A 77 3.48 0.42 1.59
CA VAL A 77 4.43 0.89 2.60
C VAL A 77 3.90 2.19 3.21
N GLY A 78 3.75 2.21 4.53
CA GLY A 78 3.25 3.34 5.30
C GLY A 78 2.35 2.91 6.45
N ALA A 79 2.38 3.70 7.53
CA ALA A 79 1.46 3.52 8.66
C ALA A 79 0.03 3.94 8.26
N PRO A 80 -1.03 3.29 8.79
CA PRO A 80 -2.41 3.58 8.42
C PRO A 80 -2.79 5.06 8.52
N GLU A 81 -2.35 5.73 9.58
CA GLU A 81 -2.61 7.15 9.86
C GLU A 81 -1.95 8.11 8.85
N ILE A 82 -0.77 7.74 8.33
CA ILE A 82 -0.06 8.53 7.31
C ILE A 82 -0.79 8.35 5.98
N ILE A 83 -1.11 7.11 5.60
CA ILE A 83 -1.83 6.81 4.36
C ILE A 83 -3.21 7.46 4.35
N GLU A 84 -3.93 7.45 5.47
CA GLU A 84 -5.21 8.13 5.62
C GLU A 84 -5.08 9.64 5.37
N THR A 85 -4.03 10.26 5.92
CA THR A 85 -3.77 11.69 5.74
C THR A 85 -3.49 12.03 4.28
N ASP A 86 -2.63 11.26 3.60
CA ASP A 86 -2.28 11.47 2.19
C ASP A 86 -3.51 11.35 1.28
N LEU A 87 -4.40 10.40 1.57
CA LEU A 87 -5.67 10.22 0.86
C LEU A 87 -6.64 11.38 1.10
N LYS A 88 -6.73 11.90 2.33
CA LYS A 88 -7.61 13.03 2.70
C LYS A 88 -7.14 14.37 2.16
N THR A 89 -5.84 14.67 2.21
CA THR A 89 -5.29 15.95 1.71
C THR A 89 -5.63 16.15 0.23
N THR A 90 -5.63 15.07 -0.54
CA THR A 90 -5.98 15.08 -1.97
C THR A 90 -7.46 15.40 -2.21
N GLN A 91 -8.37 15.01 -1.30
CA GLN A 91 -9.79 15.34 -1.38
C GLN A 91 -10.07 16.82 -1.06
N GLN A 92 -9.34 17.40 -0.11
CA GLN A 92 -9.56 18.80 0.32
C GLN A 92 -9.07 19.84 -0.71
N GLN A 93 -8.09 19.51 -1.56
CA GLN A 93 -7.64 20.41 -2.62
C GLN A 93 -8.71 20.67 -3.70
N LEU A 94 -9.76 19.84 -3.79
CA LEU A 94 -10.85 19.99 -4.75
C LEU A 94 -11.85 21.10 -4.38
N LEU A 95 -11.77 21.67 -3.16
CA LEU A 95 -12.72 22.69 -2.67
C LEU A 95 -12.32 24.14 -2.96
N ARG A 96 -11.33 24.39 -3.82
CA ARG A 96 -10.98 25.74 -4.26
C ARG A 96 -11.43 25.95 -5.70
N GLY A 97 -12.60 26.55 -5.84
CA GLY A 97 -13.12 27.08 -7.11
C GLY A 97 -12.34 28.29 -7.59
#